data_AF-A0A969YTI3-F1
#
_entry.id   AF-A0A969YTI3-F1
#
_cell.length_a   1.000
_cell.length_b   1.000
_cell.length_c   1.000
_cell.angle_alpha   90.00
_cell.angle_beta   90.00
_cell.angle_gamma   90.00
#
_symmetry.space_group_name_H-M   'P 1'
#
loop_
_entity.id
_entity.type
_entity.pdbx_description
1 polymer ?
#
loop_
_entity_poly.entity_id
_entity_poly.type
_entity_poly.pdbx_seq_one_letter_code
_entity_poly.pdbx_strand_id
1 'polypeptide(L)'
;MDFNLEEIIENLEKTRINLENETNYAVIWLSESIDFLNNDDLNMAMWSFEKYLEVLNHIDVELHKRNGQYLMEKLQALRKQTEG
;
A
#
# COMPACT_ATOMS: atom_id res chain seq x y z
N MET A 1 22.31 5.93 -17.85
CA MET A 1 20.93 5.46 -17.69
C MET A 1 20.04 6.68 -17.79
N ASP A 2 18.90 6.57 -18.47
CA ASP A 2 18.02 7.70 -18.71
C ASP A 2 17.47 8.20 -17.38
N PHE A 3 17.74 9.46 -17.01
CA PHE A 3 17.43 10.05 -15.69
C PHE A 3 15.95 9.84 -15.29
N ASN A 4 15.07 9.69 -16.29
CA ASN A 4 13.65 9.38 -16.11
C ASN A 4 13.38 7.98 -15.52
N LEU A 5 14.16 6.95 -15.90
CA LEU A 5 13.87 5.58 -15.49
C LEU A 5 14.26 5.33 -14.03
N GLU A 6 15.38 5.89 -13.59
CA GLU A 6 15.84 5.78 -12.20
C GLU A 6 14.85 6.45 -11.23
N GLU A 7 14.36 7.65 -11.55
CA GLU A 7 13.35 8.35 -10.76
C GLU A 7 12.01 7.59 -10.72
N ILE A 8 11.61 6.98 -11.83
CA ILE A 8 10.42 6.11 -11.87
C ILE A 8 10.62 4.91 -10.93
N ILE A 9 11.76 4.22 -11.00
CA ILE A 9 12.05 3.07 -10.14
C ILE A 9 12.02 3.48 -8.66
N GLU A 10 12.64 4.61 -8.29
CA GLU A 10 12.65 5.09 -6.91
C GLU A 10 11.23 5.39 -6.39
N ASN A 11 10.39 6.03 -7.20
CA ASN A 11 9.01 6.33 -6.83
C ASN A 11 8.14 5.06 -6.71
N LEU A 12 8.41 4.03 -7.53
CA LEU A 12 7.76 2.72 -7.40
C LEU A 12 8.19 2.00 -6.13
N GLU A 13 9.47 2.04 -5.79
CA GLU A 13 10.02 1.46 -4.56
C GLU A 13 9.33 2.07 -3.33
N LYS A 14 9.22 3.41 -3.29
CA LYS A 14 8.49 4.14 -2.23
C LYS A 14 7.01 3.76 -2.18
N THR A 15 6.35 3.68 -3.34
CA THR A 15 4.93 3.27 -3.41
C THR A 15 4.73 1.85 -2.88
N ARG A 16 5.60 0.91 -3.26
CA ARG A 16 5.57 -0.48 -2.77
C ARG A 16 5.73 -0.53 -1.26
N ILE A 17 6.75 0.14 -0.74
CA ILE A 17 7.04 0.16 0.71
C ILE A 17 5.86 0.75 1.48
N ASN A 18 5.26 1.85 1.00
CA ASN A 18 4.10 2.45 1.64
C ASN A 18 2.90 1.49 1.64
N LEU A 19 2.57 0.90 0.49
CA LEU A 19 1.47 -0.05 0.38
C LEU A 19 1.69 -1.27 1.30
N GLU A 20 2.90 -1.81 1.32
CA GLU A 20 3.27 -2.94 2.18
C GLU A 20 3.12 -2.60 3.66
N ASN A 21 3.66 -1.45 4.09
CA ASN A 21 3.55 -1.02 5.49
C ASN A 21 2.09 -0.81 5.89
N GLU A 22 1.33 -0.03 5.11
CA GLU A 22 -0.07 0.29 5.42
C GLU A 22 -0.93 -0.98 5.48
N THR A 23 -0.77 -1.89 4.53
CA THR A 23 -1.53 -3.15 4.52
C THR A 23 -1.10 -4.12 5.62
N ASN A 24 0.20 -4.22 5.92
CA ASN A 24 0.69 -5.06 7.02
C ASN A 24 0.18 -4.56 8.37
N TYR A 25 0.17 -3.25 8.62
CA TYR A 25 -0.41 -2.70 9.84
C TYR A 25 -1.91 -2.97 9.97
N ALA A 26 -2.66 -2.90 8.86
CA ALA A 26 -4.08 -3.24 8.87
C ALA A 26 -4.29 -4.73 9.23
N VAL A 27 -3.48 -5.63 8.66
CA VAL A 27 -3.54 -7.07 8.97
C VAL A 27 -3.23 -7.32 10.45
N ILE A 28 -2.18 -6.70 10.99
CA ILE A 28 -1.79 -6.85 12.40
C ILE A 28 -2.95 -6.46 13.33
N TRP A 29 -3.54 -5.27 13.16
CA TRP A 29 -4.62 -4.82 14.04
C TRP A 29 -5.87 -5.69 13.94
N LEU A 30 -6.16 -6.22 12.76
CA LEU A 30 -7.28 -7.15 12.58
C LEU A 30 -6.99 -8.49 13.28
N SER A 31 -5.76 -9.02 13.17
CA SER A 31 -5.33 -10.23 13.88
C SER A 31 -5.43 -10.07 15.39
N GLU A 32 -4.91 -8.98 15.96
CA GLU A 32 -5.03 -8.67 17.39
C GLU A 32 -6.50 -8.60 17.83
N SER A 33 -7.36 -7.99 17.02
CA SER A 33 -8.80 -7.92 17.31
C SER A 33 -9.44 -9.31 17.38
N ILE A 34 -9.08 -10.20 16.46
CA ILE A 34 -9.55 -11.59 16.45
C ILE A 34 -9.01 -12.34 17.67
N ASP A 35 -7.75 -12.15 18.03
CA ASP A 35 -7.13 -12.79 19.18
C ASP A 35 -7.77 -12.33 20.50
N PHE A 36 -8.08 -11.05 20.65
CA PHE A 36 -8.82 -10.56 21.83
C PHE A 36 -10.25 -11.08 21.88
N LEU A 37 -10.95 -11.18 20.75
CA LEU A 37 -12.27 -11.82 20.68
C LEU A 37 -12.22 -13.29 21.10
N ASN A 38 -11.22 -14.03 20.65
CA ASN A 38 -11.03 -15.44 21.02
C ASN A 38 -10.72 -15.63 22.52
N ASN A 39 -10.24 -14.58 23.19
CA ASN A 39 -9.94 -14.56 24.62
C ASN A 39 -11.03 -13.86 25.46
N ASP A 40 -12.20 -13.56 24.88
CA ASP A 40 -13.32 -12.85 25.50
C ASP A 40 -12.96 -11.44 26.07
N ASP A 41 -11.85 -10.83 25.64
CA ASP A 41 -11.45 -9.47 26.02
C ASP A 41 -12.08 -8.43 25.08
N LEU A 42 -13.37 -8.17 25.30
CA LEU A 42 -14.14 -7.26 24.44
C LEU A 42 -13.62 -5.83 24.41
N ASN A 43 -13.04 -5.33 25.51
CA ASN A 43 -12.51 -3.96 25.56
C ASN A 43 -11.28 -3.83 24.65
N MET A 44 -10.38 -4.81 24.73
CA MET A 44 -9.20 -4.82 23.87
C MET A 44 -9.55 -5.08 22.42
N ALA A 45 -10.51 -5.98 22.14
CA ALA A 45 -11.01 -6.22 20.79
C ALA A 45 -11.60 -4.96 20.14
N MET A 46 -12.39 -4.19 20.89
CA MET A 46 -12.94 -2.91 20.39
C MET A 46 -11.82 -1.91 20.10
N TRP A 47 -10.87 -1.76 21.02
CA TRP A 47 -9.75 -0.83 20.86
C TRP A 47 -8.86 -1.19 19.67
N SER A 48 -8.47 -2.46 19.51
CA SER A 48 -7.66 -2.91 18.38
C SER A 48 -8.42 -2.78 17.05
N PHE A 49 -9.74 -2.95 17.07
CA PHE A 49 -10.58 -2.76 15.88
C PHE A 49 -10.68 -1.29 15.48
N GLU A 50 -10.75 -0.36 16.43
CA GLU A 50 -10.63 1.09 16.14
C GLU A 50 -9.30 1.41 15.46
N LYS A 51 -8.19 0.80 15.91
CA LYS A 51 -6.87 0.94 15.27
C LYS A 51 -6.82 0.38 13.87
N TYR A 52 -7.47 -0.77 13.63
CA TYR A 52 -7.65 -1.30 12.28
C TYR A 52 -8.37 -0.30 11.37
N LEU A 53 -9.47 0.29 11.82
CA LEU A 53 -10.22 1.30 11.05
C LEU A 53 -9.41 2.58 10.82
N GLU A 54 -8.64 3.04 11.81
CA GLU A 54 -7.71 4.15 11.64
C GLU A 54 -6.72 3.86 10.50
N VAL A 55 -6.07 2.69 10.49
CA VAL A 55 -5.12 2.34 9.41
C VAL A 55 -5.81 2.27 8.05
N LEU A 56 -6.99 1.66 7.95
CA LEU A 56 -7.73 1.60 6.68
C LEU A 56 -8.04 2.99 6.11
N ASN A 57 -8.36 3.97 6.96
CA ASN A 57 -8.62 5.34 6.54
C ASN A 57 -7.37 6.08 6.04
N HIS A 58 -6.17 5.61 6.40
CA HIS A 58 -4.91 6.19 5.92
C HIS A 58 -4.45 5.58 4.60
N ILE A 59 -4.97 4.42 4.19
CA ILE A 59 -4.63 3.80 2.90
C ILE A 59 -5.20 4.63 1.76
N ASP A 60 -4.35 5.39 1.07
CA ASP A 60 -4.73 6.13 -0.13
C ASP A 60 -4.74 5.21 -1.36
N VAL A 61 -5.83 4.44 -1.51
CA VAL A 61 -6.04 3.54 -2.65
C VAL A 61 -5.97 4.28 -3.99
N GLU A 62 -6.38 5.54 -4.04
CA GLU A 62 -6.39 6.33 -5.28
C GLU A 62 -4.98 6.82 -5.65
N LEU A 63 -4.11 7.11 -4.67
CA LEU A 63 -2.68 7.30 -4.91
C LEU A 63 -2.05 6.05 -5.51
N HIS A 64 -2.30 4.88 -4.93
CA HIS A 64 -1.75 3.61 -5.43
C HIS A 64 -2.21 3.31 -6.87
N LYS A 65 -3.49 3.53 -7.18
CA LYS A 65 -4.02 3.40 -8.55
C LYS A 65 -3.37 4.37 -9.53
N ARG A 66 -3.23 5.66 -9.17
CA ARG A 66 -2.59 6.68 -10.01
C ARG A 66 -1.13 6.34 -10.30
N ASN A 67 -0.39 5.87 -9.29
CA ASN A 67 1.00 5.44 -9.47
C ASN A 67 1.08 4.23 -10.43
N GLY A 68 0.15 3.28 -10.34
CA GLY A 68 0.04 2.17 -11.29
C GLY A 68 -0.27 2.60 -12.73
N GLN A 69 -1.15 3.60 -12.90
CA GLN A 69 -1.44 4.18 -14.22
C GLN A 69 -0.23 4.89 -14.82
N TYR A 70 0.45 5.73 -14.02
CA TYR A 70 1.68 6.41 -14.45
C TYR A 70 2.77 5.43 -14.88
N LEU A 71 2.94 4.33 -14.15
CA LEU A 71 3.86 3.26 -14.54
C LEU A 71 3.51 2.68 -15.92
N MET A 72 2.24 2.35 -16.14
CA MET A 72 1.79 1.78 -17.42
C MET A 72 2.09 2.74 -18.59
N GLU A 73 1.82 4.04 -18.42
CA GLU A 73 2.11 5.05 -19.43
C GLU A 73 3.61 5.10 -19.78
N LYS A 74 4.48 5.05 -18.77
CA LYS A 74 5.94 5.08 -18.96
C LYS A 74 6.45 3.81 -19.63
N LEU A 75 5.97 2.64 -19.23
CA LEU A 75 6.33 1.36 -19.87
C LEU A 75 5.91 1.34 -21.35
N GLN A 76 4.73 1.86 -21.67
CA GLN A 76 4.27 1.98 -23.06
C GLN A 76 5.14 2.94 -23.88
N ALA A 77 5.58 4.05 -23.28
CA ALA A 77 6.48 5.00 -23.94
C ALA A 77 7.84 4.36 -24.26
N LEU A 78 8.43 3.65 -23.29
CA LEU A 78 9.69 2.92 -23.48
C LEU A 78 9.57 1.86 -24.57
N ARG A 79 8.49 1.07 -24.55
CA ARG A 79 8.23 0.04 -25.57
C ARG A 79 8.20 0.62 -26.98
N LYS A 80 7.52 1.76 -27.18
CA LYS A 80 7.47 2.45 -28.48
C LYS A 80 8.83 2.95 -28.95
N GLN A 81 9.74 3.31 -28.03
CA GLN A 81 11.11 3.70 -28.37
C GLN A 81 11.98 2.51 -28.75
N THR A 82 11.65 1.30 -28.28
CA THR A 82 12.41 0.08 -28.58
C THR A 82 11.93 -0.61 -29.86
N GLU A 83 10.67 -0.37 -30.27
CA GLU A 83 10.06 -0.90 -31.50
C GLU A 83 10.19 0.05 -32.72
N GLY A 84 10.75 1.25 -32.53
CA GLY A 84 10.90 2.30 -33.56
C GLY A 84 12.31 2.44 -34.13
#